data_AF-A0A497K117-F1
#
_entry.id   AF-A0A497K117-F1
#
_cell.length_a   1.000
_cell.length_b   1.000
_cell.length_c   1.000
_cell.angle_alpha   90.00
_cell.angle_beta   90.00
_cell.angle_gamma   90.00
#
_symmetry.space_group_name_H-M   'P 1'
#
loop_
_entity.id
_entity.type
_entity.pdbx_description
1 polymer ?
#
loop_
_entity_poly.entity_id
_entity_poly.type
_entity_poly.pdbx_seq_one_letter_code
_entity_poly.pdbx_strand_id
1 'polypeptide(L)'
;MLRTTSQVLSLHSNLEETQSSQYIELARRFKVHEETFSGLAKENLRHRDMALRAYREGVTDAFEVGFLAEPLSPDDYGLNETPGDLSGALKTAINNEETAIRLCLDVASSSSELIPDLPETFERLVKRKKRRINRLEEIMERL
;
A
#
# COMPACT_ATOMS: atom_id res chain seq x y z
N MET A 1 18.81 -1.58 0.39
CA MET A 1 18.50 -0.14 0.59
C MET A 1 18.03 0.48 -0.71
N LEU A 2 16.91 1.18 -0.67
CA LEU A 2 16.34 2.00 -1.73
C LEU A 2 16.78 3.44 -1.52
N ARG A 3 17.17 4.11 -2.59
CA ARG A 3 17.70 5.49 -2.55
C ARG A 3 17.00 6.44 -3.50
N THR A 4 16.17 5.93 -4.38
CA THR A 4 15.52 6.72 -5.43
C THR A 4 14.01 6.55 -5.35
N THR A 5 13.30 7.57 -5.81
CA THR A 5 11.85 7.56 -5.85
C THR A 5 11.30 6.45 -6.75
N SER A 6 11.97 6.13 -7.86
CA SER A 6 11.57 5.05 -8.77
C SER A 6 11.69 3.67 -8.11
N GLN A 7 12.74 3.44 -7.32
CA GLN A 7 12.90 2.22 -6.51
C GLN A 7 11.80 2.08 -5.46
N VAL A 8 11.46 3.17 -4.79
CA VAL A 8 10.36 3.21 -3.82
C VAL A 8 9.01 2.97 -4.47
N LEU A 9 8.75 3.55 -5.63
CA LEU A 9 7.52 3.28 -6.38
C LEU A 9 7.41 1.85 -6.87
N SER A 10 8.55 1.24 -7.21
CA SER A 10 8.60 -0.18 -7.55
C SER A 10 8.26 -1.04 -6.33
N LEU A 11 8.83 -0.72 -5.16
CA LEU A 11 8.48 -1.38 -3.89
C LEU A 11 6.99 -1.23 -3.58
N HIS A 12 6.47 0.00 -3.61
CA HIS A 12 5.06 0.28 -3.35
C HIS A 12 4.14 -0.45 -4.34
N SER A 13 4.50 -0.48 -5.62
CA SER A 13 3.70 -1.17 -6.64
C SER A 13 3.65 -2.68 -6.40
N ASN A 14 4.80 -3.30 -6.09
CA ASN A 14 4.87 -4.72 -5.75
C ASN A 14 4.07 -5.05 -4.48
N LEU A 15 4.13 -4.16 -3.48
CA LEU A 15 3.35 -4.29 -2.25
C LEU A 15 1.84 -4.26 -2.55
N GLU A 16 1.38 -3.27 -3.33
CA GLU A 16 -0.03 -3.14 -3.70
C GLU A 16 -0.52 -4.34 -4.55
N GLU A 17 0.29 -4.85 -5.48
CA GLU A 17 -0.05 -6.02 -6.29
C GLU A 17 -0.10 -7.31 -5.48
N THR A 18 0.84 -7.49 -4.55
CA THR A 18 0.87 -8.62 -3.63
C THR A 18 -0.35 -8.60 -2.72
N GLN A 19 -0.66 -7.44 -2.12
CA GLN A 19 -1.82 -7.30 -1.24
C GLN A 19 -3.14 -7.45 -2.01
N SER A 20 -3.21 -6.96 -3.26
CA SER A 20 -4.35 -7.20 -4.15
C SER A 20 -4.57 -8.71 -4.37
N SER A 21 -3.50 -9.45 -4.63
CA SER A 21 -3.55 -10.90 -4.82
C SER A 21 -4.00 -11.62 -3.54
N GLN A 22 -3.51 -11.20 -2.38
CA GLN A 22 -3.95 -11.73 -1.08
C GLN A 22 -5.46 -11.50 -0.86
N TYR A 23 -5.97 -10.31 -1.18
CA TYR A 23 -7.41 -10.04 -1.07
C TYR A 23 -8.25 -10.84 -2.07
N ILE A 24 -7.76 -11.11 -3.28
CA ILE A 24 -8.43 -12.02 -4.22
C ILE A 24 -8.51 -13.43 -3.62
N GLU A 25 -7.45 -13.92 -3.01
CA GLU A 25 -7.46 -15.22 -2.32
C GLU A 25 -8.38 -15.25 -1.10
N LEU A 26 -8.48 -14.15 -0.35
CA LEU A 26 -9.47 -14.02 0.72
C LEU A 26 -10.91 -14.03 0.20
N ALA A 27 -11.18 -13.33 -0.91
CA ALA A 27 -12.49 -13.33 -1.56
C ALA A 27 -12.89 -14.73 -2.05
N ARG A 28 -11.92 -15.53 -2.50
CA ARG A 28 -12.14 -16.93 -2.89
C ARG A 28 -12.45 -17.83 -1.69
N ARG A 29 -11.69 -17.71 -0.60
CA ARG A 29 -11.85 -18.53 0.61
C ARG A 29 -13.09 -18.17 1.43
N PHE A 30 -13.39 -16.88 1.57
CA PHE A 30 -14.44 -16.38 2.45
C PHE A 30 -15.57 -15.76 1.64
N LYS A 31 -16.37 -16.61 1.01
CA LYS A 31 -17.45 -16.22 0.08
C LYS A 31 -18.48 -15.26 0.66
N VAL A 32 -18.73 -15.32 1.97
CA VAL A 32 -19.61 -14.38 2.69
C VAL A 32 -19.11 -12.92 2.59
N HIS A 33 -17.80 -12.71 2.45
CA HIS A 33 -17.17 -11.38 2.35
C HIS A 33 -16.51 -11.13 0.99
N GLU A 34 -16.89 -11.89 -0.04
CA GLU A 34 -16.28 -11.84 -1.38
C GLU A 34 -16.30 -10.43 -1.98
N GLU A 35 -17.43 -9.72 -1.87
CA GLU A 35 -17.56 -8.37 -2.39
C GLU A 35 -16.59 -7.40 -1.72
N THR A 36 -16.48 -7.45 -0.39
CA THR A 36 -15.58 -6.59 0.38
C THR A 36 -14.13 -6.84 0.00
N PHE A 37 -13.67 -8.10 0.03
CA PHE A 37 -12.28 -8.42 -0.30
C PHE A 37 -11.96 -8.14 -1.78
N SER A 38 -12.86 -8.44 -2.70
CA SER A 38 -12.68 -8.09 -4.12
C SER A 38 -12.64 -6.57 -4.33
N GLY A 39 -13.41 -5.80 -3.56
CA GLY A 39 -13.37 -4.35 -3.53
C GLY A 39 -12.01 -3.83 -3.08
N LEU A 40 -11.49 -4.35 -1.97
CA LEU A 40 -10.16 -4.00 -1.45
C LEU A 40 -9.06 -4.31 -2.48
N ALA A 41 -9.10 -5.50 -3.10
CA ALA A 41 -8.15 -5.87 -4.15
C ALA A 41 -8.13 -4.87 -5.32
N LYS A 42 -9.30 -4.41 -5.77
CA LYS A 42 -9.42 -3.38 -6.83
C LYS A 42 -8.89 -2.03 -6.35
N GLU A 43 -9.16 -1.66 -5.11
CA GLU A 43 -8.63 -0.43 -4.54
C GLU A 43 -7.10 -0.45 -4.46
N ASN A 44 -6.45 -1.60 -4.18
CA ASN A 44 -4.97 -1.70 -4.18
C ASN A 44 -4.38 -1.30 -5.54
N LEU A 45 -4.95 -1.83 -6.64
CA LEU A 45 -4.50 -1.46 -7.99
C LEU A 45 -4.71 0.04 -8.28
N ARG A 46 -5.81 0.62 -7.79
CA ARG A 46 -6.02 2.07 -7.88
C ARG A 46 -4.99 2.86 -7.08
N HIS A 47 -4.57 2.38 -5.91
CA HIS A 47 -3.55 3.03 -5.08
C HIS A 47 -2.18 3.01 -5.76
N ARG A 48 -1.80 1.86 -6.34
CA ARG A 48 -0.62 1.76 -7.21
C ARG A 48 -0.67 2.81 -8.33
N ASP A 49 -1.76 2.84 -9.07
CA ASP A 49 -1.90 3.73 -10.23
C ASP A 49 -1.88 5.21 -9.83
N MET A 50 -2.44 5.56 -8.66
CA MET A 50 -2.36 6.91 -8.11
C MET A 50 -0.91 7.34 -7.85
N ALA A 51 -0.11 6.51 -7.18
CA ALA A 51 1.30 6.83 -6.89
C ALA A 51 2.14 6.90 -8.17
N LEU A 52 1.96 5.97 -9.10
CA LEU A 52 2.65 5.98 -10.40
C LEU A 52 2.28 7.21 -11.23
N ARG A 53 1.02 7.63 -11.18
CA ARG A 53 0.58 8.85 -11.88
C ARG A 53 1.21 10.09 -11.27
N ALA A 54 1.15 10.27 -9.95
CA ALA A 54 1.77 11.41 -9.27
C ALA A 54 3.26 11.52 -9.59
N TYR A 55 3.96 10.40 -9.67
CA TYR A 55 5.35 10.36 -10.11
C TYR A 55 5.54 10.78 -11.56
N ARG A 56 4.77 10.21 -12.51
CA ARG A 56 4.91 10.52 -13.94
C ARG A 56 4.52 11.95 -14.28
N GLU A 57 3.52 12.49 -13.60
CA GLU A 57 3.06 13.87 -13.80
C GLU A 57 4.01 14.87 -13.13
N GLY A 58 4.65 14.49 -12.02
CA GLY A 58 5.61 15.33 -11.31
C GLY A 58 7.03 15.31 -11.85
N VAL A 59 7.45 14.30 -12.62
CA VAL A 59 8.76 14.27 -13.30
C VAL A 59 8.65 15.05 -14.62
N THR A 60 9.24 16.24 -14.64
CA THR A 60 9.26 17.15 -15.79
C THR A 60 10.61 17.21 -16.52
N ASP A 61 11.71 16.76 -15.88
CA ASP A 61 13.04 16.57 -16.50
C ASP A 61 13.80 15.34 -15.94
N ALA A 62 14.77 14.82 -16.70
CA ALA A 62 15.61 13.66 -16.37
C ALA A 62 16.52 13.86 -15.14
N PHE A 63 16.64 15.09 -14.62
CA PHE A 63 17.35 15.38 -13.36
C PHE A 63 16.44 15.29 -12.12
N GLU A 64 15.12 15.16 -12.30
CA GLU A 64 14.11 15.09 -11.22
C GLU A 64 13.76 13.65 -10.80
N VAL A 65 14.51 12.65 -11.28
CA VAL A 65 14.49 11.27 -10.76
C VAL A 65 15.06 11.28 -9.35
N GLY A 66 14.25 11.77 -8.41
CA GLY A 66 14.70 12.21 -7.11
C GLY A 66 15.35 11.11 -6.27
N PHE A 67 16.32 11.53 -5.48
CA PHE A 67 16.85 10.74 -4.38
C PHE A 67 15.96 10.94 -3.15
N LEU A 68 15.88 9.92 -2.32
CA LEU A 68 15.24 10.02 -1.02
C LEU A 68 16.16 10.79 -0.07
N ALA A 69 15.56 11.63 0.79
CA ALA A 69 16.29 12.26 1.89
C ALA A 69 16.90 11.21 2.83
N GLU A 70 16.18 10.10 3.06
CA GLU A 70 16.64 8.96 3.86
C GLU A 70 16.48 7.65 3.08
N PRO A 71 17.51 6.77 3.05
CA PRO A 71 17.38 5.46 2.42
C PRO A 71 16.39 4.55 3.15
N LEU A 72 15.57 3.81 2.41
CA LEU A 72 14.62 2.85 2.98
C LEU A 72 15.12 1.39 2.81
N SER A 73 14.82 0.52 3.78
CA SER A 73 15.07 -0.91 3.61
C SER A 73 13.81 -1.63 3.11
N PRO A 74 13.84 -2.33 1.96
CA PRO A 74 12.68 -3.11 1.48
C PRO A 74 12.20 -4.15 2.49
N ASP A 75 13.14 -4.72 3.26
CA ASP A 75 12.87 -5.78 4.23
C ASP A 75 11.94 -5.31 5.36
N ASP A 76 11.87 -4.00 5.60
CA ASP A 76 11.00 -3.41 6.61
C ASP A 76 9.53 -3.40 6.18
N TYR A 77 9.20 -3.73 4.92
CA TYR A 77 7.85 -3.63 4.36
C TYR A 77 7.31 -4.94 3.80
N GLY A 78 7.86 -6.07 4.24
CA GLY A 78 7.38 -7.39 3.88
C GLY A 78 5.94 -7.63 4.32
N LEU A 79 5.11 -8.18 3.42
CA LEU A 79 3.76 -8.60 3.74
C LEU A 79 3.74 -10.05 4.21
N ASN A 80 2.94 -10.33 5.24
CA ASN A 80 2.75 -11.67 5.75
C ASN A 80 1.66 -12.40 4.96
N GLU A 81 1.78 -13.73 4.85
CA GLU A 81 0.73 -14.56 4.28
C GLU A 81 -0.44 -14.72 5.24
N THR A 82 -1.66 -14.62 4.70
CA THR A 82 -2.90 -14.74 5.47
C THR A 82 -3.20 -16.22 5.80
N PRO A 83 -3.35 -16.59 7.08
CA PRO A 83 -3.61 -17.98 7.51
C PRO A 83 -5.02 -18.46 7.11
N GLY A 84 -5.34 -19.71 7.48
CA GLY A 84 -6.51 -20.43 6.97
C GLY A 84 -7.87 -19.99 7.51
N ASP A 85 -7.95 -19.55 8.77
CA ASP A 85 -9.20 -19.12 9.38
C ASP A 85 -9.45 -17.61 9.18
N LEU A 86 -10.72 -17.20 9.21
CA LEU A 86 -11.09 -15.81 8.93
C LEU A 86 -10.52 -14.82 9.95
N SER A 87 -10.51 -15.17 11.24
CA SER A 87 -9.97 -14.27 12.28
C SER A 87 -8.46 -14.06 12.10
N GLY A 88 -7.70 -15.15 11.93
CA GLY A 88 -6.28 -15.06 11.64
C GLY A 88 -6.00 -14.28 10.35
N ALA A 89 -6.76 -14.54 9.29
CA ALA A 89 -6.63 -13.85 8.02
C ALA A 89 -6.89 -12.33 8.12
N LEU A 90 -7.92 -11.91 8.86
CA LEU A 90 -8.22 -10.49 9.10
C LEU A 90 -7.12 -9.80 9.91
N LYS A 91 -6.62 -10.44 10.98
CA LYS A 91 -5.50 -9.90 11.77
C LYS A 91 -4.25 -9.70 10.90
N THR A 92 -3.91 -10.68 10.08
CA THR A 92 -2.78 -10.55 9.16
C THR A 92 -3.03 -9.47 8.11
N ALA A 93 -4.24 -9.36 7.55
CA ALA A 93 -4.58 -8.32 6.58
C ALA A 93 -4.46 -6.91 7.18
N ILE A 94 -4.90 -6.72 8.43
CA ILE A 94 -4.75 -5.46 9.17
C ILE A 94 -3.27 -5.12 9.35
N ASN A 95 -2.44 -6.06 9.83
CA ASN A 95 -1.00 -5.85 9.98
C ASN A 95 -0.31 -5.51 8.65
N ASN A 96 -0.76 -6.12 7.55
CA ASN A 96 -0.26 -5.81 6.20
C ASN A 96 -0.67 -4.40 5.75
N GLU A 97 -1.88 -3.93 6.08
CA GLU A 97 -2.28 -2.53 5.82
C GLU A 97 -1.49 -1.54 6.69
N GLU A 98 -1.20 -1.86 7.96
CA GLU A 98 -0.32 -1.04 8.81
C GLU A 98 1.10 -0.94 8.24
N THR A 99 1.64 -2.05 7.74
CA THR A 99 2.94 -2.09 7.05
C THR A 99 2.93 -1.19 5.82
N ALA A 100 1.86 -1.25 5.02
CA ALA A 100 1.68 -0.39 3.86
C ALA A 100 1.53 1.09 4.23
N ILE A 101 0.85 1.41 5.34
CA ILE A 101 0.74 2.77 5.89
C ILE A 101 2.11 3.28 6.31
N ARG A 102 2.92 2.48 7.00
CA ARG A 102 4.29 2.86 7.39
C ARG A 102 5.11 3.21 6.16
N LEU A 103 5.10 2.36 5.12
CA LEU A 103 5.76 2.69 3.85
C LEU A 103 5.28 4.04 3.31
N CYS A 104 3.97 4.27 3.24
CA CYS A 104 3.43 5.53 2.70
C CYS A 104 3.91 6.75 3.50
N LEU A 105 3.98 6.65 4.83
CA LEU A 105 4.47 7.73 5.70
C LEU A 105 5.96 8.00 5.48
N ASP A 106 6.77 6.94 5.41
CA ASP A 106 8.21 7.06 5.21
C ASP A 106 8.53 7.64 3.81
N VAL A 107 7.73 7.32 2.80
CA VAL A 107 7.86 7.93 1.47
C VAL A 107 7.42 9.38 1.48
N ALA A 108 6.30 9.71 2.14
CA ALA A 108 5.82 11.09 2.22
C ALA A 108 6.83 12.02 2.90
N SER A 109 7.53 11.54 3.93
CA SER A 109 8.57 12.33 4.62
C SER A 109 9.88 12.45 3.82
N SER A 110 10.23 11.44 3.01
CA SER A 110 11.54 11.35 2.34
C SER A 110 11.56 11.82 0.88
N SER A 111 10.41 12.09 0.25
CA SER A 111 10.30 12.41 -1.19
C SER A 111 10.00 13.88 -1.52
N SER A 112 10.05 14.77 -0.53
CA SER A 112 9.48 16.14 -0.60
C SER A 112 10.25 17.16 -1.44
N GLU A 113 11.53 16.94 -1.75
CA GLU A 113 12.35 18.00 -2.36
C GLU A 113 12.27 18.07 -3.89
N LEU A 114 11.86 17.00 -4.57
CA LEU A 114 11.98 16.90 -6.04
C LEU A 114 10.66 16.59 -6.77
N ILE A 115 9.65 16.01 -6.09
CA ILE A 115 8.36 15.66 -6.71
C ILE A 115 7.22 16.12 -5.79
N PRO A 116 6.77 17.39 -5.92
CA PRO A 116 5.89 18.02 -4.93
C PRO A 116 4.56 17.29 -4.68
N ASP A 117 3.94 16.72 -5.71
CA ASP A 117 2.64 16.05 -5.59
C ASP A 117 2.72 14.63 -4.99
N LEU A 118 3.93 14.07 -4.91
CA LEU A 118 4.13 12.70 -4.47
C LEU A 118 3.90 12.52 -2.96
N PRO A 119 4.48 13.34 -2.06
CA PRO A 119 4.15 13.32 -0.64
C PRO A 119 2.66 13.42 -0.36
N GLU A 120 1.97 14.38 -0.98
CA GLU A 120 0.52 14.56 -0.80
C GLU A 120 -0.27 13.33 -1.24
N THR A 121 0.16 12.69 -2.32
CA THR A 121 -0.46 11.47 -2.81
C THR A 121 -0.32 10.34 -1.79
N PHE A 122 0.86 10.17 -1.21
CA PHE A 122 1.09 9.15 -0.17
C PHE A 122 0.33 9.45 1.13
N GLU A 123 0.20 10.71 1.55
CA GLU A 123 -0.66 11.08 2.67
C GLU A 123 -2.15 10.76 2.41
N ARG A 124 -2.62 10.97 1.19
CA ARG A 124 -3.98 10.57 0.77
C ARG A 124 -4.14 9.06 0.80
N LEU A 125 -3.11 8.29 0.40
CA LEU A 125 -3.11 6.83 0.48
C LEU A 125 -3.18 6.35 1.94
N VAL A 126 -2.44 6.96 2.87
CA VAL A 126 -2.53 6.66 4.31
C VAL A 126 -3.97 6.78 4.80
N LYS A 127 -4.67 7.88 4.47
CA LYS A 127 -6.07 8.10 4.86
C LYS A 127 -6.99 7.01 4.31
N ARG A 128 -6.75 6.55 3.08
CA ARG A 128 -7.55 5.48 2.45
C ARG A 128 -7.27 4.13 3.09
N LYS A 129 -6.01 3.79 3.35
CA LYS A 129 -5.62 2.53 4.00
C LYS A 129 -6.15 2.43 5.43
N LYS A 130 -6.14 3.53 6.20
CA LYS A 130 -6.79 3.58 7.52
C LYS A 130 -8.29 3.24 7.46
N ARG A 131 -9.01 3.73 6.44
CA ARG A 131 -10.42 3.36 6.24
C ARG A 131 -10.60 1.87 5.93
N ARG A 132 -9.62 1.22 5.31
CA ARG A 132 -9.66 -0.23 5.08
C ARG A 132 -9.46 -1.01 6.36
N ILE A 133 -8.53 -0.59 7.21
CA ILE A 133 -8.34 -1.18 8.54
C ILE A 133 -9.69 -1.16 9.29
N ASN A 134 -10.36 -0.01 9.36
CA ASN A 134 -11.69 0.08 9.99
C ASN A 134 -12.70 -0.92 9.39
N ARG A 135 -12.75 -1.07 8.06
CA ARG A 135 -13.63 -2.05 7.40
C ARG A 135 -13.30 -3.50 7.77
N LEU A 136 -12.02 -3.83 7.93
CA LEU A 136 -11.57 -5.16 8.34
C LEU A 136 -11.88 -5.42 9.81
N GLU A 137 -11.70 -4.41 10.67
CA GLU A 137 -12.07 -4.46 12.08
C GLU A 137 -13.57 -4.65 12.26
N GLU A 138 -14.41 -3.95 11.48
CA GLU A 138 -15.86 -4.13 11.49
C GLU A 138 -16.28 -5.57 11.13
N ILE A 139 -15.55 -6.27 10.25
CA ILE A 139 -15.78 -7.69 9.98
C ILE A 139 -15.36 -8.52 11.19
N MET A 140 -14.19 -8.22 11.77
CA MET A 140 -13.63 -8.96 12.90
C MET A 140 -14.49 -8.86 14.16
N GLU A 141 -15.12 -7.72 14.42
CA GLU A 141 -16.05 -7.51 15.53
C GLU A 141 -17.37 -8.28 15.38
N ARG A 142 -17.68 -8.75 14.16
CA ARG A 142 -18.91 -9.49 13.82
C ARG A 142 -18.67 -11.00 13.66
N LEU A 143 -17.46 -11.49 13.93
CA LEU A 143 -17.13 -12.92 13.99
C LEU A 143 -17.71 -13.57 15.24
#